data_AF-A0A2V5WIN6-F1
#
_entry.id   AF-A0A2V5WIN6-F1
#
_cell.length_a   1.000
_cell.length_b   1.000
_cell.length_c   1.000
_cell.angle_alpha   90.00
_cell.angle_beta   90.00
_cell.angle_gamma   90.00
#
_symmetry.space_group_name_H-M   'P 1'
#
loop_
_entity.id
_entity.type
_entity.pdbx_description
1 polymer ?
#
loop_
_entity_poly.entity_id
_entity_poly.type
_entity_poly.pdbx_seq_one_letter_code
_entity_poly.pdbx_strand_id
1 'polypeptide(L)'
;MDTTAEEAGLLGAKYYAEHPLYPLEKTLADINIDGINPWGKTHDLEDLTDRNSSLDDLLGQAAARQGRVMKSSSEPEKGGFYRVDSFEFAKAGVPVLHAARGIEIIGKPPEYGKQKRDEFVAKHYHQPSDEVDPTWDLSGAVQDIQLLFEVGYQVANGDKFPEWKPDSEFRVKGSTSCGH
;
A
#
# COMPACT_ATOMS: atom_id res chain seq x y z
N MET A 1 6.60 11.62 -0.49
CA MET A 1 7.90 11.59 -1.17
C MET A 1 7.64 10.87 -2.46
N ASP A 2 8.09 11.42 -3.58
CA ASP A 2 7.91 10.75 -4.88
C ASP A 2 9.21 10.03 -5.18
N THR A 3 9.15 8.71 -5.31
CA THR A 3 10.31 7.88 -5.61
C THR A 3 10.62 7.97 -7.10
N THR A 4 11.91 7.88 -7.44
CA THR A 4 12.39 7.80 -8.81
C THR A 4 13.12 6.49 -8.99
N ALA A 5 13.01 5.88 -10.18
CA ALA A 5 13.72 4.65 -10.54
C ALA A 5 13.39 3.43 -9.64
N GLU A 6 12.12 3.32 -9.20
CA GLU A 6 11.55 2.09 -8.62
C GLU A 6 11.81 0.88 -9.54
N GLU A 7 11.47 1.04 -10.83
CA GLU A 7 11.65 0.03 -11.88
C GLU A 7 13.11 -0.36 -12.16
N ALA A 8 14.07 0.44 -11.69
CA ALA A 8 15.50 0.15 -11.80
C ALA A 8 16.05 -0.57 -10.54
N GLY A 9 15.18 -1.02 -9.64
CA GLY A 9 15.53 -1.71 -8.39
C GLY A 9 15.46 -0.80 -7.17
N LEU A 10 14.38 -0.02 -7.02
CA LEU A 10 14.06 0.79 -5.84
C LEU A 10 15.11 1.86 -5.51
N LEU A 11 15.88 2.30 -6.51
CA LEU A 11 17.11 3.07 -6.26
C LEU A 11 16.84 4.43 -5.58
N GLY A 12 15.69 5.06 -5.87
CA GLY A 12 15.27 6.28 -5.21
C GLY A 12 14.89 6.09 -3.75
N ALA A 13 14.06 5.08 -3.45
CA ALA A 13 13.68 4.76 -2.08
C ALA A 13 14.88 4.31 -1.25
N LYS A 14 15.76 3.49 -1.83
CA LYS A 14 17.02 3.07 -1.20
C LYS A 14 17.91 4.26 -0.88
N TYR A 15 18.13 5.15 -1.84
CA TYR A 15 18.96 6.33 -1.63
C TYR A 15 18.38 7.23 -0.53
N TYR A 16 17.06 7.45 -0.51
CA TYR A 16 16.42 8.23 0.55
C TYR A 16 16.56 7.55 1.92
N ALA A 17 16.37 6.23 2.00
CA ALA A 17 16.53 5.50 3.25
C ALA A 17 17.98 5.56 3.79
N GLU A 18 18.98 5.53 2.91
CA GLU A 18 20.41 5.66 3.27
C GLU A 18 20.85 7.11 3.52
N HIS A 19 20.15 8.10 2.93
CA HIS A 19 20.47 9.52 2.99
C HIS A 19 19.22 10.40 3.22
N PRO A 20 18.54 10.23 4.37
CA PRO A 20 17.22 10.82 4.55
C PRO A 20 17.31 12.33 4.80
N LEU A 21 16.45 13.10 4.13
CA LEU A 21 16.34 14.55 4.37
C LEU A 21 15.80 14.84 5.79
N TYR A 22 14.90 13.99 6.28
CA TYR A 22 14.39 13.99 7.65
C TYR A 22 14.80 12.69 8.33
N PRO A 23 15.36 12.72 9.56
CA PRO A 23 15.81 11.50 10.24
C PRO A 23 14.72 10.41 10.26
N LEU A 24 15.05 9.19 9.86
CA LEU A 24 14.07 8.10 9.76
C LEU A 24 13.48 7.73 11.12
N GLU A 25 14.20 7.98 12.21
CA GLU A 25 13.70 7.79 13.57
C GLU A 25 12.54 8.75 13.92
N LYS A 26 12.34 9.79 13.10
CA LYS A 26 11.21 10.71 13.18
C LYS A 26 10.13 10.43 12.14
N THR A 27 10.31 9.42 11.29
CA THR A 27 9.32 8.98 10.30
C THR A 27 8.39 7.97 10.95
N LEU A 28 7.11 8.31 11.10
CA LEU A 28 6.13 7.47 11.80
C LEU A 28 5.65 6.27 10.98
N ALA A 29 5.52 6.46 9.67
CA ALA A 29 5.04 5.45 8.74
C ALA A 29 5.47 5.77 7.30
N ASP A 30 5.57 4.72 6.49
CA ASP A 30 5.57 4.79 5.03
C ASP A 30 4.22 4.25 4.52
N ILE A 31 3.45 5.07 3.79
CA ILE A 31 2.19 4.64 3.17
C ILE A 31 2.39 4.73 1.67
N ASN A 32 2.60 3.58 1.03
CA ASN A 32 2.91 3.51 -0.38
C ASN A 32 1.67 3.36 -1.24
N ILE A 33 1.68 4.08 -2.36
CA ILE A 33 0.64 4.05 -3.39
C ILE A 33 1.33 3.67 -4.68
N ASP A 34 1.13 2.43 -5.13
CA ASP A 34 1.64 1.94 -6.41
C ASP A 34 0.48 1.50 -7.31
N GLY A 35 0.17 2.36 -8.27
CA GLY A 35 -1.00 2.26 -9.12
C GLY A 35 -2.31 2.68 -8.42
N ILE A 36 -3.32 2.97 -9.23
CA ILE A 36 -4.66 3.36 -8.79
C ILE A 36 -5.71 2.49 -9.47
N ASN A 37 -6.87 2.31 -8.83
CA ASN A 37 -7.97 1.51 -9.37
C ASN A 37 -8.79 2.28 -10.43
N PRO A 38 -8.73 1.91 -11.73
CA PRO A 38 -9.44 2.62 -12.79
C PRO A 38 -10.75 1.94 -13.22
N TRP A 39 -11.23 0.94 -12.48
CA TRP A 39 -12.34 0.07 -12.92
C TRP A 39 -13.61 0.21 -12.09
N GLY A 40 -13.67 1.20 -11.21
CA GLY A 40 -14.81 1.49 -10.33
C GLY A 40 -14.64 0.98 -8.90
N LYS A 41 -15.60 1.35 -8.05
CA LYS A 41 -15.62 0.97 -6.63
C LYS A 41 -15.65 -0.54 -6.42
N THR A 42 -15.10 -0.99 -5.31
CA THR A 42 -15.00 -2.42 -4.97
C THR A 42 -15.56 -2.74 -3.59
N HIS A 43 -15.97 -4.00 -3.40
CA HIS A 43 -16.32 -4.55 -2.08
C HIS A 43 -15.09 -4.92 -1.26
N ASP A 44 -13.92 -5.02 -1.88
CA ASP A 44 -12.69 -5.48 -1.25
C ASP A 44 -11.47 -4.60 -1.54
N LEU A 45 -10.38 -4.88 -0.84
CA LEU A 45 -9.01 -4.44 -1.12
C LEU A 45 -8.04 -5.51 -0.64
N GLU A 46 -6.80 -5.49 -1.14
CA GLU A 46 -5.75 -6.38 -0.68
C GLU A 46 -4.74 -5.62 0.19
N ASP A 47 -4.39 -6.22 1.32
CA ASP A 47 -3.26 -5.83 2.15
C ASP A 47 -2.02 -6.60 1.66
N LEU A 48 -1.07 -5.87 1.08
CA LEU A 48 0.20 -6.42 0.60
C LEU A 48 1.30 -6.39 1.66
N THR A 49 1.07 -5.74 2.80
CA THR A 49 1.98 -5.72 3.95
C THR A 49 1.80 -6.91 4.88
N ASP A 50 0.85 -7.79 4.54
CA ASP A 50 0.61 -9.07 5.17
C ASP A 50 0.47 -8.96 6.69
N ARG A 51 -0.25 -7.92 7.14
CA ARG A 51 -0.56 -7.68 8.55
C ARG A 51 0.67 -7.50 9.43
N ASN A 52 1.81 -7.12 8.90
CA ASN A 52 3.07 -7.03 9.64
C ASN A 52 3.11 -5.87 10.65
N SER A 53 2.26 -4.86 10.52
CA SER A 53 2.30 -3.66 11.36
C SER A 53 0.92 -3.29 11.92
N SER A 54 0.90 -2.37 12.88
CA SER A 54 -0.35 -1.77 13.35
C SER A 54 -1.06 -0.89 12.29
N LEU A 55 -0.39 -0.51 11.20
CA LEU A 55 -1.02 0.21 10.08
C LEU A 55 -2.06 -0.65 9.38
N ASP A 56 -1.83 -1.96 9.30
CA ASP A 56 -2.75 -2.92 8.70
C ASP A 56 -4.08 -2.99 9.50
N ASP A 57 -4.03 -2.77 10.81
CA ASP A 57 -5.22 -2.70 11.65
C ASP A 57 -6.01 -1.41 11.39
N LEU A 58 -5.31 -0.29 11.16
CA LEU A 58 -5.94 0.98 10.73
C LEU A 58 -6.56 0.85 9.34
N LEU A 59 -5.87 0.19 8.41
CA LEU A 59 -6.36 -0.12 7.07
C LEU A 59 -7.66 -0.90 7.13
N GLY A 60 -7.70 -1.97 7.94
CA GLY A 60 -8.90 -2.79 8.13
C GLY A 60 -10.07 -2.00 8.74
N GLN A 61 -9.81 -1.11 9.70
CA GLN A 61 -10.83 -0.25 10.28
C GLN A 61 -11.38 0.78 9.27
N ALA A 62 -10.50 1.40 8.47
CA ALA A 62 -10.89 2.34 7.43
C ALA A 62 -11.71 1.65 6.33
N ALA A 63 -11.29 0.46 5.91
CA ALA A 63 -12.04 -0.39 5.00
C ALA A 63 -13.45 -0.71 5.53
N ALA A 64 -13.56 -1.11 6.79
CA ALA A 64 -14.85 -1.40 7.42
C ALA A 64 -15.77 -0.17 7.45
N ARG A 65 -15.24 1.04 7.70
CA ARG A 65 -16.01 2.31 7.62
C ARG A 65 -16.50 2.62 6.21
N GLN A 66 -15.77 2.20 5.18
CA GLN A 66 -16.22 2.27 3.79
C GLN A 66 -17.15 1.12 3.37
N GLY A 67 -17.44 0.16 4.27
CA GLY A 67 -18.22 -1.04 3.94
C GLY A 67 -17.46 -2.04 3.06
N ARG A 68 -16.13 -2.04 3.12
CA ARG A 68 -15.23 -2.91 2.35
C ARG A 68 -14.57 -3.97 3.23
N VAL A 69 -14.15 -5.05 2.60
CA VAL A 69 -13.40 -6.14 3.25
C VAL A 69 -11.94 -6.10 2.84
N MET A 70 -11.05 -5.97 3.82
CA MET A 70 -9.61 -6.14 3.62
C MET A 70 -9.27 -7.63 3.54
N LYS A 71 -8.60 -8.04 2.46
CA LYS A 71 -8.13 -9.40 2.21
C LYS A 71 -6.62 -9.46 2.26
N SER A 72 -6.08 -10.64 2.53
CA SER A 72 -4.65 -10.90 2.32
C SER A 72 -4.31 -10.86 0.83
N SER A 73 -3.04 -10.61 0.51
CA SER A 73 -2.50 -10.72 -0.85
C SER A 73 -2.96 -12.01 -1.55
N SER A 74 -3.49 -11.87 -2.76
CA SER A 74 -3.92 -13.02 -3.57
C SER A 74 -2.76 -13.75 -4.25
N GLU A 75 -1.57 -13.15 -4.28
CA GLU A 75 -0.37 -13.66 -4.94
C GLU A 75 0.88 -13.55 -4.02
N PRO A 76 0.85 -14.13 -2.81
CA PRO A 76 1.95 -14.01 -1.85
C PRO A 76 3.28 -14.58 -2.38
N GLU A 77 3.21 -15.61 -3.23
CA GLU A 77 4.39 -16.22 -3.87
C GLU A 77 5.15 -15.28 -4.80
N LYS A 78 4.51 -14.20 -5.26
CA LYS A 78 5.16 -13.15 -6.05
C LYS A 78 5.96 -12.17 -5.19
N GLY A 79 5.90 -12.30 -3.85
CA GLY A 79 6.68 -11.49 -2.93
C GLY A 79 6.51 -9.98 -3.15
N GLY A 80 5.28 -9.53 -3.45
CA GLY A 80 5.00 -8.13 -3.82
C GLY A 80 5.54 -7.12 -2.80
N PHE A 81 5.44 -7.43 -1.51
CA PHE A 81 6.01 -6.63 -0.43
C PHE A 81 7.51 -6.32 -0.59
N TYR A 82 8.30 -7.29 -1.08
CA TYR A 82 9.76 -7.20 -1.18
C TYR A 82 10.23 -6.50 -2.46
N ARG A 83 9.30 -6.13 -3.35
CA ARG A 83 9.59 -5.60 -4.69
C ARG A 83 9.04 -4.20 -4.89
N VAL A 84 8.77 -3.47 -3.81
CA VAL A 84 8.20 -2.11 -3.83
C VAL A 84 9.03 -1.21 -2.93
N ASP A 85 8.96 0.09 -3.18
CA ASP A 85 9.80 1.09 -2.50
C ASP A 85 9.71 1.06 -0.97
N SER A 86 8.54 0.73 -0.41
CA SER A 86 8.34 0.52 1.03
C SER A 86 9.31 -0.48 1.66
N PHE A 87 9.84 -1.43 0.89
CA PHE A 87 10.78 -2.41 1.42
C PHE A 87 12.07 -1.77 1.96
N GLU A 88 12.54 -0.69 1.34
CA GLU A 88 13.73 0.03 1.80
C GLU A 88 13.49 0.72 3.16
N PHE A 89 12.30 1.27 3.36
CA PHE A 89 11.85 1.83 4.64
C PHE A 89 11.67 0.75 5.72
N ALA A 90 11.13 -0.40 5.32
CA ALA A 90 10.94 -1.52 6.24
C ALA A 90 12.28 -2.06 6.77
N LYS A 91 13.30 -2.18 5.91
CA LYS A 91 14.67 -2.53 6.34
C LYS A 91 15.28 -1.52 7.31
N ALA A 92 14.91 -0.25 7.18
CA ALA A 92 15.33 0.81 8.10
C ALA A 92 14.47 0.89 9.38
N GLY A 93 13.50 -0.01 9.55
CA GLY A 93 12.67 -0.12 10.75
C GLY A 93 11.45 0.79 10.76
N VAL A 94 11.18 1.55 9.70
CA VAL A 94 9.96 2.37 9.58
C VAL A 94 8.78 1.46 9.25
N PRO A 95 7.69 1.46 10.04
CA PRO A 95 6.47 0.71 9.72
C PRO A 95 5.91 1.12 8.36
N VAL A 96 5.53 0.14 7.53
CA VAL A 96 5.06 0.40 6.18
C VAL A 96 3.67 -0.17 5.93
N LEU A 97 2.94 0.49 5.05
CA LEU A 97 1.63 0.08 4.57
C LEU A 97 1.62 0.13 3.04
N HIS A 98 1.20 -0.96 2.43
CA HIS A 98 1.00 -1.06 0.99
C HIS A 98 -0.28 -1.84 0.73
N ALA A 99 -1.28 -1.15 0.18
CA ALA A 99 -2.55 -1.74 -0.20
C ALA A 99 -2.65 -1.82 -1.73
N ALA A 100 -3.23 -2.92 -2.22
CA ALA A 100 -3.62 -3.07 -3.61
C ALA A 100 -5.13 -2.91 -3.78
N ARG A 101 -5.50 -2.52 -5.01
CA ARG A 101 -6.90 -2.45 -5.46
C ARG A 101 -7.62 -3.80 -5.27
N GLY A 102 -8.90 -3.73 -4.94
CA GLY A 102 -9.78 -4.90 -4.93
C GLY A 102 -10.15 -5.37 -6.33
N ILE A 103 -10.72 -6.58 -6.42
CA ILE A 103 -11.20 -7.18 -7.67
C ILE A 103 -12.71 -7.43 -7.69
N GLU A 104 -13.39 -7.30 -6.55
CA GLU A 104 -14.85 -7.41 -6.46
C GLU A 104 -15.52 -6.08 -6.82
N ILE A 105 -15.55 -5.76 -8.12
CA ILE A 105 -16.11 -4.49 -8.61
C ILE A 105 -17.63 -4.46 -8.41
N ILE A 106 -18.14 -3.41 -7.76
CA ILE A 106 -19.56 -3.24 -7.46
C ILE A 106 -20.37 -3.17 -8.76
N GLY A 107 -21.45 -3.97 -8.83
CA GLY A 107 -22.33 -4.01 -10.00
C GLY A 107 -21.76 -4.72 -11.22
N LYS A 108 -20.64 -5.44 -11.08
CA LYS A 108 -20.05 -6.29 -12.12
C LYS A 108 -20.08 -7.77 -11.71
N PRO A 109 -19.97 -8.71 -12.67
CA PRO A 109 -19.76 -10.12 -12.35
C PRO A 109 -18.47 -10.33 -11.54
N PRO A 110 -18.40 -11.34 -10.65
CA PRO A 110 -17.24 -11.57 -9.78
C PRO A 110 -15.89 -11.61 -10.50
N GLU A 111 -15.86 -12.16 -11.72
CA GLU A 111 -14.59 -12.33 -12.46
C GLU A 111 -14.15 -11.10 -13.22
N TYR A 112 -14.97 -10.05 -13.27
CA TYR A 112 -14.70 -8.86 -14.06
C TYR A 112 -13.40 -8.17 -13.63
N GLY A 113 -13.21 -7.93 -12.33
CA GLY A 113 -12.02 -7.24 -11.84
C GLY A 113 -10.75 -8.04 -12.07
N LYS A 114 -10.80 -9.35 -11.84
CA LYS A 114 -9.67 -10.25 -12.12
C LYS A 114 -9.33 -10.27 -13.62
N GLN A 115 -10.32 -10.38 -14.50
CA GLN A 115 -10.11 -10.35 -15.94
C GLN A 115 -9.51 -9.02 -16.41
N LYS A 116 -9.98 -7.89 -15.86
CA LYS A 116 -9.43 -6.56 -16.17
C LYS A 116 -7.99 -6.43 -15.72
N ARG A 117 -7.67 -6.91 -14.52
CA ARG A 117 -6.30 -6.95 -14.00
C ARG A 117 -5.39 -7.80 -14.87
N ASP A 118 -5.80 -9.03 -15.17
CA ASP A 118 -5.00 -9.97 -15.95
C ASP A 118 -4.79 -9.46 -17.39
N GLU A 119 -5.82 -8.85 -17.99
CA GLU A 119 -5.71 -8.19 -19.30
C GLU A 119 -4.73 -7.02 -19.26
N PHE A 120 -4.82 -6.15 -18.26
CA PHE A 120 -3.93 -5.01 -18.11
C PHE A 120 -2.47 -5.47 -17.95
N VAL A 121 -2.21 -6.43 -17.06
CA VAL A 121 -0.87 -7.01 -16.85
C VAL A 121 -0.32 -7.63 -18.13
N ALA A 122 -1.16 -8.33 -18.91
CA ALA A 122 -0.70 -9.02 -20.12
C ALA A 122 -0.45 -8.09 -21.32
N LYS A 123 -1.16 -6.95 -21.41
CA LYS A 123 -1.20 -6.14 -22.64
C LYS A 123 -0.74 -4.68 -22.48
N HIS A 124 -0.78 -4.14 -21.27
CA HIS A 124 -0.62 -2.71 -21.02
C HIS A 124 0.49 -2.40 -20.03
N TYR A 125 0.68 -3.23 -18.99
CA TYR A 125 1.71 -3.01 -17.99
C TYR A 125 3.11 -2.93 -18.61
N HIS A 126 3.83 -1.84 -18.32
CA HIS A 126 5.15 -1.51 -18.90
C HIS A 126 5.18 -1.43 -20.43
N GLN A 127 4.04 -1.16 -21.06
CA GLN A 127 3.93 -0.98 -22.50
C GLN A 127 3.60 0.47 -22.85
N PRO A 128 3.87 0.93 -24.09
CA PRO A 128 3.45 2.25 -24.55
C PRO A 128 1.94 2.49 -24.50
N SER A 129 1.14 1.43 -24.37
CA SER A 129 -0.32 1.47 -24.23
C SER A 129 -0.80 1.71 -22.80
N ASP A 130 0.12 1.91 -21.83
CA ASP A 130 -0.19 2.35 -20.47
C ASP A 130 -0.47 3.86 -20.43
N GLU A 131 -1.56 4.25 -21.07
CA GLU A 131 -2.03 5.63 -21.15
C GLU A 131 -3.39 5.78 -20.45
N VAL A 132 -3.72 7.01 -20.04
CA VAL A 132 -5.02 7.32 -19.44
C VAL A 132 -6.12 7.05 -20.45
N ASP A 133 -7.06 6.18 -20.09
CA ASP A 133 -8.21 5.85 -20.93
C ASP A 133 -9.46 6.64 -20.46
N PRO A 134 -10.11 7.40 -21.36
CA PRO A 134 -11.30 8.18 -21.02
C PRO A 134 -12.51 7.33 -20.61
N THR A 135 -12.47 6.01 -20.82
CA THR A 135 -13.53 5.07 -20.41
C THR A 135 -13.36 4.56 -18.98
N TRP A 136 -12.27 4.92 -18.29
CA TRP A 136 -12.03 4.53 -16.91
C TRP A 136 -13.09 5.08 -15.95
N ASP A 137 -13.44 4.24 -14.97
CA ASP A 137 -14.24 4.63 -13.82
C ASP A 137 -13.30 4.81 -12.62
N LEU A 138 -12.85 6.06 -12.42
CA LEU A 138 -11.93 6.42 -11.34
C LEU A 138 -12.60 6.49 -9.96
N SER A 139 -13.88 6.13 -9.83
CA SER A 139 -14.56 6.14 -8.53
C SER A 139 -13.93 5.17 -7.52
N GLY A 140 -13.30 4.10 -8.00
CA GLY A 140 -12.48 3.19 -7.20
C GLY A 140 -11.19 3.86 -6.69
N ALA A 141 -10.45 4.53 -7.57
CA ALA A 141 -9.26 5.30 -7.18
C ALA A 141 -9.57 6.34 -6.10
N VAL A 142 -10.69 7.07 -6.22
CA VAL A 142 -11.12 8.02 -5.17
C VAL A 142 -11.36 7.31 -3.84
N GLN A 143 -12.02 6.15 -3.87
CA GLN A 143 -12.31 5.34 -2.68
C GLN A 143 -11.02 4.85 -2.00
N ASP A 144 -10.04 4.39 -2.78
CA ASP A 144 -8.74 3.92 -2.29
C ASP A 144 -7.91 5.07 -1.69
N ILE A 145 -7.86 6.22 -2.36
CA ILE A 145 -7.13 7.40 -1.84
C ILE A 145 -7.78 7.94 -0.56
N GLN A 146 -9.11 7.98 -0.48
CA GLN A 146 -9.80 8.36 0.76
C GLN A 146 -9.47 7.42 1.92
N LEU A 147 -9.36 6.12 1.64
CA LEU A 147 -9.02 5.10 2.62
C LEU A 147 -7.59 5.28 3.14
N LEU A 148 -6.61 5.46 2.25
CA LEU A 148 -5.21 5.67 2.64
C LEU A 148 -4.99 7.02 3.32
N PHE A 149 -5.69 8.07 2.87
CA PHE A 149 -5.71 9.36 3.55
C PHE A 149 -6.20 9.23 4.99
N GLU A 150 -7.27 8.46 5.22
CA GLU A 150 -7.80 8.25 6.55
C GLU A 150 -6.79 7.55 7.47
N VAL A 151 -6.06 6.55 6.97
CA VAL A 151 -4.96 5.91 7.71
C VAL A 151 -3.89 6.93 8.07
N GLY A 152 -3.38 7.69 7.07
CA GLY A 152 -2.38 8.72 7.32
C GLY A 152 -2.84 9.80 8.30
N TYR A 153 -4.12 10.19 8.23
CA TYR A 153 -4.73 11.12 9.16
C TYR A 153 -4.77 10.57 10.60
N GLN A 154 -5.11 9.30 10.77
CA GLN A 154 -5.09 8.65 12.09
C GLN A 154 -3.67 8.51 12.65
N VAL A 155 -2.69 8.19 11.81
CA VAL A 155 -1.28 8.17 12.23
C VAL A 155 -0.84 9.56 12.69
N ALA A 156 -1.17 10.61 11.94
CA ALA A 156 -0.75 11.98 12.23
C ALA A 156 -1.42 12.57 13.49
N ASN A 157 -2.62 12.12 13.85
CA ASN A 157 -3.41 12.64 14.98
C ASN A 157 -3.54 11.65 16.15
N GLY A 158 -2.91 10.49 16.06
CA GLY A 158 -3.00 9.44 17.07
C GLY A 158 -2.03 9.64 18.23
N ASP A 159 -2.40 9.17 19.42
CA ASP A 159 -1.55 9.20 20.62
C ASP A 159 -0.47 8.10 20.62
N LYS A 160 -0.50 7.21 19.63
CA LYS A 160 0.41 6.08 19.49
C LYS A 160 1.02 6.07 18.10
N PHE A 161 2.33 5.91 18.06
CA PHE A 161 3.03 5.70 16.80
C PHE A 161 2.76 4.29 16.29
N PRO A 162 2.72 4.10 14.96
CA PRO A 162 2.68 2.78 14.38
C PRO A 162 3.88 1.94 14.82
N GLU A 163 3.64 0.65 15.04
CA GLU A 163 4.65 -0.32 15.42
C GLU A 163 4.56 -1.56 14.53
N TRP A 164 5.70 -2.23 14.34
CA TRP A 164 5.75 -3.60 13.82
C TRP A 164 5.11 -4.57 14.80
N LYS A 165 4.34 -5.53 14.30
CA LYS A 165 3.76 -6.58 15.14
C LYS A 165 4.85 -7.46 15.75
N PRO A 166 4.58 -8.12 16.90
CA PRO A 166 5.60 -8.82 17.66
C PRO A 166 6.37 -9.91 16.90
N ASP A 167 5.72 -10.53 15.92
CA ASP A 167 6.18 -11.62 15.05
C ASP A 167 6.75 -11.14 13.71
N SER A 168 6.69 -9.84 13.42
CA SER A 168 7.24 -9.28 12.18
C SER A 168 8.77 -9.35 12.14
N GLU A 169 9.33 -9.77 11.01
CA GLU A 169 10.78 -9.82 10.79
C GLU A 169 11.44 -8.43 10.76
N PHE A 170 10.65 -7.38 10.49
CA PHE A 170 11.10 -5.98 10.46
C PHE A 170 11.13 -5.32 11.85
N ARG A 171 10.66 -6.04 12.88
CA ARG A 171 10.69 -5.53 14.25
C ARG A 171 12.13 -5.43 14.76
N VAL A 172 12.59 -4.21 14.95
CA VAL A 172 13.90 -3.97 15.59
C VAL A 172 13.83 -4.39 17.06
N LYS A 173 14.67 -5.36 17.46
CA LYS A 173 14.77 -5.80 18.86
C LYS A 173 15.38 -4.67 19.70
N GLY A 174 14.55 -3.99 20.50
CA GLY A 174 15.00 -3.02 21.52
C GLY A 174 14.47 -1.59 21.36
N SER A 175 13.65 -1.29 20.34
CA SER A 175 12.94 0.00 20.28
C SER A 175 11.84 0.00 21.35
N THR A 176 12.13 0.64 22.47
CA THR A 176 11.11 1.03 23.44
C THR A 176 10.36 2.18 22.80
N SER A 177 9.03 2.14 22.82
CA SER A 177 8.18 3.22 22.33
C SER A 177 8.71 4.56 22.85
N CYS A 178 9.15 5.43 21.94
CA CYS A 178 9.43 6.82 22.29
C CYS A 178 8.09 7.53 22.46
N GLY A 179 7.41 7.27 23.57
CA GLY A 179 6.33 8.10 24.06
C GLY A 179 6.89 9.42 24.57
N HIS A 180 6.25 10.53 24.19
CA HIS A 180 6.26 11.77 24.97
C HIS A 180 4.94 11.87 25.72
#